data_AF-A0A803M516-F1
#
_entry.id   AF-A0A803M516-F1
#
_cell.length_a   1.000
_cell.length_b   1.000
_cell.length_c   1.000
_cell.angle_alpha   90.00
_cell.angle_beta   90.00
_cell.angle_gamma   90.00
#
_symmetry.space_group_name_H-M   'P 1'
#
loop_
_entity.id
_entity.type
_entity.pdbx_description
1 polymer ?
#
loop_
_entity_poly.entity_id
_entity_poly.type
_entity_poly.pdbx_seq_one_letter_code
_entity_poly.pdbx_strand_id
1 'polypeptide(L)'
;MAPAITVASSAIDAQTPFLPLQEETVDGAVDYKGCPAIRSKHGRWRSASFIIGVEVAERIAYYGITSNLISYLTGPLGQSTSTAAANVNAWSGFGSLFPVIGAIIADSFLGRYRTIVVASFIYILGLGLLTLSAVLPFNSEANSMKTRTGMLSDSVPFQTISIFFSLYLVAIGQSGHKPCVQAFGADQFDGQDPQESKAKSSFFNWWYLGMCLGPLLVISVLNYIQDNVGWGLGFGIPCIIMTIALVIFLLGSQTYRYVISSEERSAFVRIGRIFATAARNWRIKQSAIDVEEEVQGFFPSQGSEQFRFLDKALVATSSSDEDGKACCKSEVEEAKAVLRLFPVWATSIVYAIVFSQSSTFFTKQGLTMDRSLGSSFSVPPASLQSFISLSVVLFIPIYDRIIVPIARAYTGKPAGITMLQRIGTGMFISAVSMVIAAVVERKRLETALEHGLVDMPNVTVPMSVWWLVPQYVLFGISDVFTMVGLQEFFYDQVPTELRSVGLSLYLSVFGTGSLLSSFMVSFIDKITGSNGQDSWFSSNLNRGHLDYFYCLLAGFSVIEITLFAYFAKSYIYNRKTTI
;
A
#
# COMPACT_ATOMS: atom_id res chain seq x y z
N MET A 1 68.22 58.09 0.16
CA MET A 1 66.79 57.76 0.14
C MET A 1 66.69 56.25 0.39
N ALA A 2 66.27 55.90 1.61
CA ALA A 2 65.97 54.57 2.17
C ALA A 2 66.76 53.32 1.68
N PRO A 3 67.64 52.73 2.53
CA PRO A 3 68.20 51.38 2.37
C PRO A 3 67.26 50.33 2.99
N ALA A 4 67.33 49.05 2.61
CA ALA A 4 67.88 47.95 3.43
C ALA A 4 66.85 46.81 3.49
N ILE A 5 67.12 45.52 3.67
CA ILE A 5 68.30 44.65 3.72
C ILE A 5 67.70 43.23 3.58
N THR A 6 68.35 42.35 2.82
CA THR A 6 68.13 40.90 2.82
C THR A 6 68.58 40.27 4.14
N VAL A 7 67.75 39.44 4.77
CA VAL A 7 68.21 38.33 5.63
C VAL A 7 67.21 37.16 5.56
N ALA A 8 67.72 35.98 5.23
CA ALA A 8 67.04 34.70 5.41
C ALA A 8 67.24 34.21 6.86
N SER A 9 66.22 33.56 7.46
CA SER A 9 66.43 32.65 8.58
C SER A 9 65.21 31.76 8.81
N SER A 10 65.52 30.51 9.11
CA SER A 10 64.70 29.31 9.24
C SER A 10 63.90 29.17 10.53
N ALA A 11 62.77 28.45 10.40
CA ALA A 11 62.20 27.45 11.31
C ALA A 11 62.11 27.75 12.82
N ILE A 12 60.87 27.87 13.33
CA ILE A 12 60.49 27.33 14.63
C ILE A 12 59.10 26.68 14.49
N ASP A 13 59.07 25.37 14.67
CA ASP A 13 57.88 24.57 14.93
C ASP A 13 57.11 25.13 16.14
N ALA A 14 55.82 25.37 15.96
CA ALA A 14 54.88 25.41 17.07
C ALA A 14 53.70 24.50 16.72
N GLN A 15 53.74 23.30 17.31
CA GLN A 15 52.66 22.34 17.38
C GLN A 15 51.35 23.05 17.75
N THR A 16 50.46 23.27 16.78
CA THR A 16 49.04 23.38 17.07
C THR A 16 48.60 22.02 17.58
N PRO A 17 48.12 21.90 18.84
CA PRO A 17 47.52 20.66 19.28
C PRO A 17 46.34 20.38 18.36
N PHE A 18 46.33 19.19 17.75
CA PHE A 18 45.15 18.66 17.07
C PHE A 18 43.98 18.74 18.04
N LEU A 19 43.13 19.76 17.89
CA LEU A 19 41.77 19.70 18.42
C LEU A 19 41.19 18.39 17.87
N PRO A 20 40.75 17.45 18.72
CA PRO A 20 40.02 16.30 18.21
C PRO A 20 38.86 16.89 17.41
N LEU A 21 38.75 16.51 16.13
CA LEU A 21 37.60 16.84 15.27
C LEU A 21 36.36 16.67 16.14
N GLN A 22 35.73 17.77 16.52
CA GLN A 22 34.56 17.75 17.39
C GLN A 22 33.51 16.95 16.62
N GLU A 23 33.29 15.71 17.05
CA GLU A 23 32.43 14.78 16.34
C GLU A 23 31.04 15.40 16.28
N GLU A 24 30.67 15.89 15.10
CA GLU A 24 29.43 16.61 14.90
C GLU A 24 28.26 15.69 15.22
N THR A 25 27.49 16.03 16.24
CA THR A 25 26.31 15.28 16.67
C THR A 25 25.10 15.70 15.86
N VAL A 26 24.18 14.78 15.64
CA VAL A 26 22.91 15.05 14.96
C VAL A 26 21.83 15.31 16.00
N ASP A 27 21.25 16.51 15.97
CA ASP A 27 20.20 16.91 16.92
C ASP A 27 18.96 16.01 16.81
N GLY A 28 18.40 15.64 17.96
CA GLY A 28 17.21 14.79 18.05
C GLY A 28 17.42 13.31 17.70
N ALA A 29 18.66 12.87 17.45
CA ALA A 29 18.99 11.48 17.15
C ALA A 29 20.00 10.89 18.15
N VAL A 30 19.75 9.64 18.55
CA VAL A 30 20.64 8.85 19.41
C VAL A 30 21.16 7.60 18.70
N ASP A 31 22.24 7.03 19.23
CA ASP A 31 22.77 5.74 18.82
C ASP A 31 22.06 4.58 19.54
N TYR A 32 22.48 3.34 19.27
CA TYR A 32 21.93 2.13 19.89
C TYR A 32 22.13 2.05 21.43
N LYS A 33 23.00 2.88 22.01
CA LYS A 33 23.26 2.99 23.45
C LYS A 33 22.48 4.15 24.08
N GLY A 34 21.76 4.95 23.30
CA GLY A 34 21.08 6.15 23.77
C GLY A 34 22.00 7.37 23.90
N CYS A 35 23.23 7.31 23.39
CA CYS A 35 24.14 8.45 23.32
C CYS A 35 23.83 9.30 22.07
N PRO A 36 24.16 10.61 22.05
CA PRO A 36 23.96 11.45 20.86
C PRO A 36 24.58 10.84 19.60
N ALA A 37 23.84 10.82 18.50
CA ALA A 37 24.29 10.19 17.28
C ALA A 37 25.40 10.99 16.60
N ILE A 38 26.58 10.39 16.46
CA ILE A 38 27.72 10.97 15.73
C ILE A 38 27.49 10.91 14.21
N ARG A 39 27.54 12.06 13.52
CA ARG A 39 27.24 12.22 12.09
C ARG A 39 28.14 11.37 11.17
N SER A 40 29.41 11.21 11.51
CA SER A 40 30.39 10.43 10.71
C SER A 40 30.22 8.91 10.85
N LYS A 41 29.65 8.44 11.96
CA LYS A 41 29.59 7.02 12.33
C LYS A 41 28.20 6.41 12.15
N HIS A 42 27.15 7.20 12.35
CA HIS A 42 25.77 6.73 12.34
C HIS A 42 24.97 7.34 11.18
N GLY A 43 24.04 6.56 10.61
CA GLY A 43 23.11 6.95 9.56
C GLY A 43 23.71 6.89 8.15
N ARG A 44 23.18 7.76 7.28
CA ARG A 44 23.56 7.92 5.87
C ARG A 44 23.34 6.63 5.06
N TRP A 45 23.97 6.56 3.89
CA TRP A 45 23.83 5.48 2.92
C TRP A 45 24.18 4.10 3.46
N ARG A 46 25.13 3.98 4.39
CA ARG A 46 25.49 2.68 4.98
C ARG A 46 24.27 2.06 5.69
N SER A 47 23.63 2.84 6.55
CA SER A 47 22.42 2.44 7.26
C SER A 47 21.23 2.29 6.31
N ALA A 48 21.02 3.26 5.43
CA ALA A 48 19.90 3.26 4.50
C ALA A 48 19.91 2.06 3.54
N SER A 49 21.09 1.57 3.13
CA SER A 49 21.21 0.40 2.25
C SER A 49 20.69 -0.89 2.90
N PHE A 50 20.94 -1.09 4.20
CA PHE A 50 20.37 -2.23 4.93
C PHE A 50 18.85 -2.16 4.98
N ILE A 51 18.31 -0.95 5.20
CA ILE A 51 16.87 -0.70 5.30
C ILE A 51 16.17 -0.90 3.94
N ILE A 52 16.79 -0.47 2.83
CA ILE A 52 16.29 -0.75 1.48
C ILE A 52 16.24 -2.26 1.22
N GLY A 53 17.26 -3.02 1.62
CA GLY A 53 17.28 -4.47 1.47
C GLY A 53 16.11 -5.15 2.19
N VAL A 54 15.77 -4.65 3.38
CA VAL A 54 14.62 -5.11 4.16
C VAL A 54 13.29 -4.82 3.47
N GLU A 55 13.14 -3.64 2.88
CA GLU A 55 11.94 -3.31 2.09
C GLU A 55 11.80 -4.23 0.88
N VAL A 56 12.87 -4.45 0.13
CA VAL A 56 12.85 -5.33 -1.04
C VAL A 56 12.48 -6.76 -0.63
N ALA A 57 13.02 -7.26 0.48
CA ALA A 57 12.67 -8.56 1.04
C ALA A 57 11.19 -8.66 1.42
N GLU A 58 10.63 -7.62 2.05
CA GLU A 58 9.21 -7.59 2.39
C GLU A 58 8.33 -7.57 1.14
N ARG A 59 8.70 -6.79 0.12
CA ARG A 59 7.98 -6.80 -1.17
C ARG A 59 8.02 -8.18 -1.82
N ILE A 60 9.17 -8.86 -1.77
CA ILE A 60 9.30 -10.24 -2.24
C ILE A 60 8.34 -11.17 -1.49
N ALA A 61 8.28 -11.05 -0.16
CA ALA A 61 7.41 -11.90 0.62
C ALA A 61 5.92 -11.63 0.39
N TYR A 62 5.51 -10.36 0.38
CA TYR A 62 4.12 -9.97 0.15
C TYR A 62 3.63 -10.38 -1.24
N TYR A 63 4.37 -10.01 -2.30
CA TYR A 63 3.96 -10.34 -3.66
C TYR A 63 4.09 -11.83 -3.97
N GLY A 64 5.03 -12.51 -3.32
CA GLY A 64 5.17 -13.96 -3.41
C GLY A 64 3.96 -14.72 -2.88
N ILE A 65 3.27 -14.19 -1.87
CA ILE A 65 1.99 -14.77 -1.43
C ILE A 65 0.86 -14.25 -2.31
N THR A 66 0.67 -12.93 -2.35
CA THR A 66 -0.57 -12.34 -2.87
C THR A 66 -0.83 -12.64 -4.35
N SER A 67 0.21 -12.75 -5.16
CA SER A 67 0.05 -12.82 -6.62
C SER A 67 -0.52 -14.16 -7.07
N ASN A 68 -0.26 -15.25 -6.34
CA ASN A 68 -0.71 -16.59 -6.71
C ASN A 68 -1.54 -17.30 -5.62
N LEU A 69 -1.90 -16.58 -4.54
CA LEU A 69 -2.70 -17.14 -3.45
C LEU A 69 -4.04 -17.72 -3.94
N ILE A 70 -4.67 -17.10 -4.94
CA ILE A 70 -5.93 -17.61 -5.48
C ILE A 70 -5.79 -19.01 -6.10
N SER A 71 -4.67 -19.30 -6.77
CA SER A 71 -4.39 -20.63 -7.33
C SER A 71 -4.14 -21.65 -6.22
N TYR A 72 -3.46 -21.26 -5.14
CA TYR A 72 -3.26 -22.13 -3.97
C TYR A 72 -4.59 -22.50 -3.29
N LEU A 73 -5.46 -21.51 -3.07
CA LEU A 73 -6.74 -21.72 -2.39
C LEU A 73 -7.71 -22.56 -3.24
N THR A 74 -7.70 -22.40 -4.56
CA THR A 74 -8.59 -23.16 -5.45
C THR A 74 -8.05 -24.52 -5.87
N GLY A 75 -6.72 -24.68 -5.94
CA GLY A 75 -6.07 -25.95 -6.26
C GLY A 75 -5.87 -26.81 -5.00
N PRO A 76 -4.70 -26.73 -4.34
CA PRO A 76 -4.39 -27.53 -3.15
C PRO A 76 -5.42 -27.53 -2.02
N LEU A 77 -6.08 -26.39 -1.76
CA LEU A 77 -7.08 -26.28 -0.69
C LEU A 77 -8.52 -26.58 -1.17
N GLY A 78 -8.75 -26.64 -2.48
CA GLY A 78 -10.03 -27.01 -3.08
C GLY A 78 -11.20 -26.05 -2.82
N GLN A 79 -10.94 -24.77 -2.50
CA GLN A 79 -12.01 -23.77 -2.35
C GLN A 79 -12.67 -23.44 -3.69
N SER A 80 -13.95 -23.04 -3.65
CA SER A 80 -14.62 -22.48 -4.83
C SER A 80 -13.91 -21.20 -5.30
N THR A 81 -14.03 -20.88 -6.59
CA THR A 81 -13.44 -19.66 -7.15
C THR A 81 -13.92 -18.39 -6.44
N SER A 82 -15.20 -18.31 -6.08
CA SER A 82 -15.79 -17.22 -5.29
C SER A 82 -15.17 -17.11 -3.89
N THR A 83 -15.13 -18.23 -3.15
CA THR A 83 -14.62 -18.28 -1.78
C THR A 83 -13.14 -17.91 -1.73
N ALA A 84 -12.35 -18.44 -2.67
CA ALA A 84 -10.92 -18.13 -2.78
C ALA A 84 -10.70 -16.64 -3.09
N ALA A 85 -11.41 -16.07 -4.07
CA ALA A 85 -11.30 -14.66 -4.40
C ALA A 85 -11.71 -13.77 -3.20
N ALA A 86 -12.80 -14.10 -2.51
CA ALA A 86 -13.22 -13.39 -1.31
C ALA A 86 -12.17 -13.45 -0.20
N ASN A 87 -11.55 -14.60 0.03
CA ASN A 87 -10.50 -14.78 1.02
C ASN A 87 -9.21 -14.02 0.70
N VAL A 88 -8.77 -14.04 -0.56
CA VAL A 88 -7.60 -13.25 -1.03
C VAL A 88 -7.86 -11.75 -0.82
N ASN A 89 -9.04 -11.28 -1.25
CA ASN A 89 -9.43 -9.87 -1.12
C ASN A 89 -9.57 -9.45 0.34
N ALA A 90 -10.09 -10.33 1.20
CA ALA A 90 -10.16 -10.08 2.64
C ALA A 90 -8.76 -9.92 3.23
N TRP A 91 -7.87 -10.89 2.99
CA TRP A 91 -6.49 -10.86 3.49
C TRP A 91 -5.72 -9.62 3.01
N SER A 92 -5.81 -9.28 1.72
CA SER A 92 -5.21 -8.06 1.16
C SER A 92 -5.78 -6.79 1.81
N GLY A 93 -7.09 -6.77 2.06
CA GLY A 93 -7.78 -5.69 2.75
C GLY A 93 -7.25 -5.46 4.16
N PHE A 94 -7.15 -6.53 4.95
CA PHE A 94 -6.55 -6.51 6.29
C PHE A 94 -5.09 -6.05 6.25
N GLY A 95 -4.28 -6.58 5.33
CA GLY A 95 -2.87 -6.20 5.16
C GLY A 95 -2.64 -4.75 4.75
N SER A 96 -3.67 -4.06 4.26
CA SER A 96 -3.61 -2.64 3.85
C SER A 96 -4.24 -1.69 4.88
N LEU A 97 -5.18 -2.15 5.73
CA LEU A 97 -5.76 -1.35 6.82
C LEU A 97 -4.95 -1.41 8.12
N PHE A 98 -4.40 -2.58 8.46
CA PHE A 98 -3.68 -2.76 9.71
C PHE A 98 -2.41 -1.89 9.87
N PRO A 99 -1.71 -1.44 8.81
CA PRO A 99 -0.61 -0.48 8.95
C PRO A 99 -0.95 0.78 9.77
N VAL A 100 -2.21 1.21 9.80
CA VAL A 100 -2.63 2.33 10.67
C VAL A 100 -2.43 1.99 12.15
N ILE A 101 -2.79 0.78 12.55
CA ILE A 101 -2.59 0.27 13.92
C ILE A 101 -1.08 0.11 14.19
N GLY A 102 -0.34 -0.45 13.24
CA GLY A 102 1.11 -0.61 13.34
C GLY A 102 1.84 0.73 13.55
N ALA A 103 1.42 1.78 12.84
CA ALA A 103 1.95 3.13 13.00
C ALA A 103 1.66 3.72 14.39
N ILE A 104 0.41 3.59 14.88
CA ILE A 104 0.04 4.06 16.23
C ILE A 104 0.89 3.36 17.31
N ILE A 105 1.06 2.04 17.20
CA ILE A 105 1.86 1.26 18.14
C ILE A 105 3.34 1.72 18.11
N ALA A 106 3.89 1.97 16.93
CA ALA A 106 5.26 2.43 16.77
C ALA A 106 5.47 3.83 17.35
N ASP A 107 4.59 4.77 17.04
CA ASP A 107 4.76 6.16 17.45
C ASP A 107 4.41 6.39 18.93
N SER A 108 3.52 5.57 19.51
CA SER A 108 3.01 5.79 20.88
C SER A 108 3.70 4.94 21.95
N PHE A 109 4.25 3.77 21.61
CA PHE A 109 4.71 2.81 22.63
C PHE A 109 6.11 2.23 22.38
N LEU A 110 6.35 1.71 21.16
CA LEU A 110 7.53 0.86 20.90
C LEU A 110 8.70 1.60 20.25
N GLY A 111 8.44 2.68 19.53
CA GLY A 111 9.39 3.30 18.62
C GLY A 111 9.55 2.51 17.31
N ARG A 112 9.91 3.20 16.23
CA ARG A 112 9.97 2.63 14.86
C ARG A 112 10.85 1.39 14.77
N TYR A 113 12.08 1.44 15.31
CA TYR A 113 13.01 0.31 15.24
C TYR A 113 12.49 -0.96 15.93
N ARG A 114 11.99 -0.85 17.17
CA ARG A 114 11.51 -2.02 17.92
C ARG A 114 10.27 -2.61 17.26
N THR A 115 9.39 -1.76 16.73
CA THR A 115 8.23 -2.22 15.95
C THR A 115 8.67 -3.01 14.72
N ILE A 116 9.66 -2.53 13.95
CA ILE A 116 10.18 -3.26 12.78
C ILE A 116 10.70 -4.65 13.18
N VAL A 117 11.46 -4.75 14.27
CA VAL A 117 12.02 -6.03 14.74
C VAL A 117 10.91 -6.99 15.16
N VAL A 118 9.98 -6.56 16.02
CA VAL A 118 8.85 -7.40 16.48
C VAL A 118 7.97 -7.81 15.30
N ALA A 119 7.65 -6.86 14.41
CA ALA A 119 6.90 -7.10 13.19
C ALA A 119 7.56 -8.14 12.30
N SER A 120 8.89 -8.06 12.12
CA SER A 120 9.66 -9.01 11.31
C SER A 120 9.63 -10.42 11.89
N PHE A 121 9.74 -10.58 13.22
CA PHE A 121 9.60 -11.89 13.87
C PHE A 121 8.21 -12.48 13.65
N ILE A 122 7.15 -11.67 13.82
CA ILE A 122 5.77 -12.10 13.56
C ILE A 122 5.58 -12.49 12.09
N TYR A 123 6.15 -11.70 11.16
CA TYR A 123 6.10 -11.97 9.73
C TYR A 123 6.78 -13.31 9.39
N ILE A 124 8.02 -13.51 9.87
CA ILE A 124 8.78 -14.76 9.65
C ILE A 124 8.05 -15.95 10.25
N LEU A 125 7.47 -15.82 11.46
CA LEU A 125 6.66 -16.88 12.06
C LEU A 125 5.45 -17.22 11.18
N GLY A 126 4.74 -16.20 10.67
CA GLY A 126 3.64 -16.39 9.73
C GLY A 126 4.06 -17.11 8.45
N LEU A 127 5.17 -16.70 7.83
CA LEU A 127 5.73 -17.34 6.64
C LEU A 127 6.19 -18.79 6.90
N GLY A 128 6.82 -19.03 8.05
CA GLY A 128 7.27 -20.35 8.46
C GLY A 128 6.10 -21.30 8.69
N LEU A 129 5.05 -20.83 9.36
CA LEU A 129 3.81 -21.59 9.54
C LEU A 129 3.11 -21.84 8.19
N LEU A 130 3.02 -20.84 7.32
CA LEU A 130 2.42 -20.99 5.98
C LEU A 130 3.15 -22.04 5.15
N THR A 131 4.49 -22.00 5.18
CA THR A 131 5.36 -22.98 4.50
C THR A 131 5.15 -24.38 5.07
N LEU A 132 5.10 -24.50 6.41
CA LEU A 132 4.87 -25.77 7.07
C LEU A 132 3.49 -26.36 6.71
N SER A 133 2.44 -25.53 6.70
CA SER A 133 1.08 -25.95 6.32
C SER A 133 0.98 -26.40 4.85
N ALA A 134 1.85 -25.90 3.97
CA ALA A 134 1.92 -26.29 2.57
C ALA A 134 2.75 -27.57 2.32
N VAL A 135 3.71 -27.87 3.19
CA VAL A 135 4.56 -29.08 3.09
C VAL A 135 3.94 -30.28 3.81
N LEU A 136 3.23 -30.05 4.92
CA LEU A 136 2.67 -31.13 5.71
C LEU A 136 1.57 -31.87 4.92
N PRO A 137 1.64 -33.22 4.84
CA PRO A 137 0.73 -34.03 4.02
C PRO A 137 -0.61 -34.24 4.73
N PHE A 138 -1.33 -33.16 5.05
CA PHE A 138 -2.68 -33.27 5.64
C PHE A 138 -3.73 -33.82 4.65
N ASN A 139 -3.46 -33.78 3.35
CA ASN A 139 -4.43 -34.09 2.28
C ASN A 139 -4.25 -35.45 1.58
N SER A 140 -3.10 -36.14 1.69
CA SER A 140 -2.90 -37.40 0.93
C SER A 140 -3.70 -38.58 1.46
N GLU A 141 -3.88 -38.70 2.78
CA GLU A 141 -4.57 -39.85 3.37
C GLU A 141 -6.08 -39.62 3.53
N ALA A 142 -6.51 -38.39 3.82
CA ALA A 142 -7.92 -38.06 4.06
C ALA A 142 -8.79 -38.06 2.77
N ASN A 143 -8.26 -37.63 1.62
CA ASN A 143 -9.01 -37.63 0.35
C ASN A 143 -9.12 -39.03 -0.28
N SER A 144 -8.11 -39.88 -0.09
CA SER A 144 -8.14 -41.31 -0.45
C SER A 144 -9.27 -42.07 0.29
N MET A 145 -9.51 -41.70 1.55
CA MET A 145 -10.53 -42.35 2.39
C MET A 145 -11.93 -41.73 2.24
N LYS A 146 -12.06 -40.39 2.10
CA LYS A 146 -13.35 -39.71 1.87
C LYS A 146 -14.04 -40.10 0.56
N THR A 147 -13.25 -40.33 -0.50
CA THR A 147 -13.78 -40.81 -1.79
C THR A 147 -14.32 -42.24 -1.69
N ARG A 148 -13.93 -43.00 -0.66
CA ARG A 148 -14.29 -44.41 -0.48
C ARG A 148 -15.49 -44.64 0.44
N THR A 149 -15.92 -43.67 1.24
CA THR A 149 -16.98 -43.86 2.26
C THR A 149 -18.16 -42.90 2.21
N GLY A 150 -18.19 -41.91 1.30
CA GLY A 150 -19.38 -41.07 1.10
C GLY A 150 -19.83 -40.27 2.33
N MET A 151 -18.93 -40.04 3.30
CA MET A 151 -19.25 -39.36 4.55
C MET A 151 -18.89 -37.87 4.45
N LEU A 152 -19.92 -37.03 4.30
CA LEU A 152 -19.84 -35.57 4.43
C LEU A 152 -19.57 -35.21 5.90
N SER A 153 -18.30 -34.99 6.24
CA SER A 153 -17.96 -34.27 7.48
C SER A 153 -17.76 -32.79 7.18
N ASP A 154 -18.66 -31.97 7.74
CA ASP A 154 -18.65 -30.51 7.84
C ASP A 154 -17.52 -29.93 8.73
N SER A 155 -16.48 -30.72 9.04
CA SER A 155 -15.33 -30.22 9.80
C SER A 155 -14.42 -29.41 8.89
N VAL A 156 -14.23 -28.13 9.22
CA VAL A 156 -13.19 -27.29 8.59
C VAL A 156 -11.85 -28.00 8.82
N PRO A 157 -11.11 -28.38 7.75
CA PRO A 157 -9.85 -29.09 7.91
C PRO A 157 -8.88 -28.26 8.75
N PHE A 158 -8.17 -28.89 9.68
CA PHE A 158 -7.12 -28.24 10.49
C PHE A 158 -6.11 -27.46 9.62
N GLN A 159 -5.81 -28.00 8.42
CA GLN A 159 -4.98 -27.34 7.42
C GLN A 159 -5.52 -25.97 7.00
N THR A 160 -6.83 -25.83 6.76
CA THR A 160 -7.46 -24.55 6.42
C THR A 160 -7.28 -23.52 7.53
N ILE A 161 -7.53 -23.92 8.78
CA ILE A 161 -7.35 -23.04 9.95
C ILE A 161 -5.89 -22.59 10.06
N SER A 162 -4.95 -23.53 9.89
CA SER A 162 -3.51 -23.27 9.96
C SER A 162 -3.03 -22.31 8.85
N ILE A 163 -3.54 -22.46 7.62
CA ILE A 163 -3.25 -21.56 6.50
C ILE A 163 -3.79 -20.16 6.77
N PHE A 164 -5.04 -20.02 7.20
CA PHE A 164 -5.59 -18.68 7.47
C PHE A 164 -4.93 -18.02 8.68
N PHE A 165 -4.66 -18.79 9.74
CA PHE A 165 -3.92 -18.28 10.90
C PHE A 165 -2.54 -17.73 10.48
N SER A 166 -1.80 -18.48 9.67
CA SER A 166 -0.49 -18.04 9.16
C SER A 166 -0.59 -16.83 8.24
N LEU A 167 -1.57 -16.78 7.32
CA LEU A 167 -1.83 -15.61 6.46
C LEU A 167 -2.13 -14.35 7.29
N TYR A 168 -3.02 -14.43 8.27
CA TYR A 168 -3.34 -13.28 9.11
C TYR A 168 -2.17 -12.88 10.02
N LEU A 169 -1.35 -13.82 10.46
CA LEU A 169 -0.11 -13.52 11.18
C LEU A 169 0.88 -12.75 10.30
N VAL A 170 1.01 -13.13 9.02
CA VAL A 170 1.76 -12.36 8.01
C VAL A 170 1.19 -10.94 7.86
N ALA A 171 -0.13 -10.78 7.76
CA ALA A 171 -0.75 -9.46 7.65
C ALA A 171 -0.49 -8.57 8.88
N ILE A 172 -0.47 -9.16 10.08
CA ILE A 172 -0.09 -8.46 11.32
C ILE A 172 1.40 -8.07 11.29
N GLY A 173 2.30 -8.97 10.87
CA GLY A 173 3.72 -8.65 10.71
C GLY A 173 3.93 -7.51 9.71
N GLN A 174 3.25 -7.54 8.57
CA GLN A 174 3.29 -6.48 7.55
C GLN A 174 2.85 -5.11 8.09
N SER A 175 1.88 -5.10 9.01
CA SER A 175 1.32 -3.86 9.56
C SER A 175 2.33 -3.00 10.29
N GLY A 176 3.23 -3.59 11.08
CA GLY A 176 4.29 -2.85 11.76
C GLY A 176 5.44 -2.49 10.81
N HIS A 177 5.66 -3.30 9.78
CA HIS A 177 6.78 -3.12 8.85
C HIS A 177 6.56 -1.92 7.90
N LYS A 178 5.46 -1.92 7.15
CA LYS A 178 5.20 -0.92 6.08
C LYS A 178 5.33 0.56 6.52
N PRO A 179 4.70 1.02 7.61
CA PRO A 179 4.79 2.43 7.99
C PRO A 179 6.15 2.77 8.61
N CYS A 180 6.79 1.81 9.30
CA CYS A 180 7.99 2.09 10.09
C CYS A 180 9.27 2.03 9.26
N VAL A 181 9.42 1.09 8.33
CA VAL A 181 10.69 0.89 7.60
C VAL A 181 11.01 2.08 6.70
N GLN A 182 10.02 2.61 5.97
CA GLN A 182 10.21 3.78 5.13
C GLN A 182 10.58 5.02 5.96
N ALA A 183 9.87 5.25 7.07
CA ALA A 183 10.13 6.37 7.98
C ALA A 183 11.52 6.23 8.62
N PHE A 184 11.86 5.06 9.14
CA PHE A 184 13.16 4.77 9.75
C PHE A 184 14.31 4.89 8.76
N GLY A 185 14.11 4.52 7.49
CA GLY A 185 15.08 4.74 6.42
C GLY A 185 15.31 6.22 6.13
N ALA A 186 14.24 7.00 6.09
CA ALA A 186 14.32 8.45 5.91
C ALA A 186 14.97 9.17 7.09
N ASP A 187 14.84 8.64 8.31
CA ASP A 187 15.47 9.15 9.54
C ASP A 187 17.01 8.99 9.55
N GLN A 188 17.56 8.18 8.65
CA GLN A 188 19.02 8.00 8.56
C GLN A 188 19.73 9.23 7.96
N PHE A 189 18.98 10.19 7.42
CA PHE A 189 19.50 11.40 6.82
C PHE A 189 18.96 12.64 7.55
N ASP A 190 19.86 13.51 7.97
CA ASP A 190 19.53 14.80 8.55
C ASP A 190 18.98 15.75 7.46
N GLY A 191 17.80 16.32 7.72
CA GLY A 191 17.15 17.23 6.79
C GLY A 191 17.69 18.66 6.84
N GLN A 192 18.35 19.05 7.94
CA GLN A 192 18.93 20.38 8.12
C GLN A 192 20.27 20.52 7.41
N ASP A 193 20.99 19.41 7.21
CA ASP A 193 22.23 19.39 6.44
C ASP A 193 21.95 19.37 4.92
N PRO A 194 22.48 20.32 4.13
CA PRO A 194 22.24 20.37 2.70
C PRO A 194 22.75 19.15 1.91
N GLN A 195 23.80 18.47 2.37
CA GLN A 195 24.34 17.29 1.69
C GLN A 195 23.48 16.06 1.98
N GLU A 196 23.13 15.84 3.24
CA GLU A 196 22.27 14.73 3.67
C GLU A 196 20.83 14.89 3.17
N SER A 197 20.31 16.12 3.03
CA SER A 197 19.01 16.40 2.42
C SER A 197 18.96 15.97 0.93
N LYS A 198 20.02 16.25 0.15
CA LYS A 198 20.16 15.75 -1.22
C LYS A 198 20.27 14.22 -1.25
N ALA A 199 21.04 13.64 -0.32
CA ALA A 199 21.17 12.19 -0.20
C ALA A 199 19.83 11.52 0.15
N LYS A 200 19.02 12.14 1.01
CA LYS A 200 17.67 11.70 1.37
C LYS A 200 16.73 11.66 0.17
N SER A 201 16.80 12.68 -0.69
CA SER A 201 16.05 12.68 -1.96
C SER A 201 16.46 11.50 -2.86
N SER A 202 17.76 11.25 -2.98
CA SER A 202 18.28 10.09 -3.72
C SER A 202 17.88 8.75 -3.08
N PHE A 203 17.81 8.66 -1.74
CA PHE A 203 17.30 7.49 -1.03
C PHE A 203 15.87 7.15 -1.46
N PHE A 204 14.98 8.13 -1.55
CA PHE A 204 13.60 7.89 -2.00
C PHE A 204 13.54 7.39 -3.45
N ASN A 205 14.45 7.82 -4.33
CA ASN A 205 14.53 7.29 -5.69
C ASN A 205 14.94 5.81 -5.71
N TRP A 206 15.96 5.44 -4.92
CA TRP A 206 16.41 4.05 -4.80
C TRP A 206 15.37 3.16 -4.11
N TRP A 207 14.69 3.69 -3.11
CA TRP A 207 13.56 3.05 -2.45
C TRP A 207 12.46 2.72 -3.46
N TYR A 208 12.08 3.72 -4.28
CA TYR A 208 11.09 3.54 -5.33
C TYR A 208 11.51 2.50 -6.36
N LEU A 209 12.78 2.52 -6.79
CA LEU A 209 13.33 1.52 -7.70
C LEU A 209 13.21 0.10 -7.11
N GLY A 210 13.52 -0.07 -5.82
CA GLY A 210 13.34 -1.34 -5.11
C GLY A 210 11.88 -1.80 -5.06
N MET A 211 10.95 -0.88 -4.82
CA MET A 211 9.51 -1.17 -4.81
C MET A 211 8.98 -1.63 -6.17
N CYS A 212 9.57 -1.19 -7.29
CA CYS A 212 9.13 -1.59 -8.63
C CYS A 212 9.83 -2.86 -9.14
N LEU A 213 11.16 -2.98 -8.95
CA LEU A 213 11.93 -4.12 -9.43
C LEU A 213 11.66 -5.41 -8.64
N GLY A 214 11.46 -5.30 -7.32
CA GLY A 214 11.19 -6.46 -6.46
C GLY A 214 10.00 -7.30 -6.94
N PRO A 215 8.78 -6.72 -7.05
CA PRO A 215 7.60 -7.43 -7.52
C PRO A 215 7.76 -7.99 -8.93
N LEU A 216 8.43 -7.27 -9.84
CA LEU A 216 8.66 -7.72 -11.22
C LEU A 216 9.44 -9.05 -11.26
N LEU A 217 10.52 -9.14 -10.48
CA LEU A 217 11.34 -10.36 -10.42
C LEU A 217 10.58 -11.51 -9.74
N VAL A 218 9.85 -11.21 -8.66
CA VAL A 218 9.15 -12.20 -7.84
C VAL A 218 7.97 -12.81 -8.57
N ILE A 219 7.12 -11.98 -9.16
CA ILE A 219 5.94 -12.43 -9.91
C ILE A 219 6.35 -13.28 -11.12
N SER A 220 7.54 -13.03 -11.69
CA SER A 220 8.06 -13.81 -12.81
C SER A 220 8.66 -15.15 -12.38
N VAL A 221 9.53 -15.14 -11.35
CA VAL A 221 10.30 -16.33 -10.94
C VAL A 221 9.56 -17.17 -9.91
N LEU A 222 9.02 -16.55 -8.87
CA LEU A 222 8.43 -17.28 -7.74
C LEU A 222 7.10 -17.95 -8.11
N ASN A 223 6.30 -17.32 -8.97
CA ASN A 223 5.05 -17.94 -9.47
C ASN A 223 5.35 -19.17 -10.34
N TYR A 224 6.47 -19.15 -11.09
CA TYR A 224 6.94 -20.34 -11.79
C TYR A 224 7.30 -21.47 -10.84
N ILE A 225 8.03 -21.15 -9.75
CA ILE A 225 8.38 -22.12 -8.71
C ILE A 225 7.12 -22.70 -8.05
N GLN A 226 6.14 -21.85 -7.72
CA GLN A 226 4.89 -22.26 -7.10
C GLN A 226 4.09 -23.23 -7.98
N ASP A 227 3.94 -22.91 -9.26
CA ASP A 227 3.08 -23.68 -10.17
C ASP A 227 3.77 -24.93 -10.73
N ASN A 228 5.09 -24.91 -10.95
CA ASN A 228 5.81 -25.99 -11.63
C ASN A 228 6.74 -26.82 -10.74
N VAL A 229 7.18 -26.29 -9.59
CA VAL A 229 8.12 -27.00 -8.69
C VAL A 229 7.42 -27.42 -7.40
N GLY A 230 6.69 -26.51 -6.75
CA GLY A 230 5.84 -26.83 -5.61
C GLY A 230 5.65 -25.68 -4.62
N TRP A 231 4.50 -25.71 -3.94
CA TRP A 231 4.05 -24.70 -2.98
C TRP A 231 4.94 -24.57 -1.74
N GLY A 232 5.54 -25.68 -1.27
CA GLY A 232 6.45 -25.66 -0.12
C GLY A 232 7.67 -24.76 -0.37
N LEU A 233 8.32 -24.88 -1.54
CA LEU A 233 9.41 -23.97 -1.92
C LEU A 233 8.88 -22.56 -2.21
N GLY A 234 7.73 -22.47 -2.86
CA GLY A 234 7.07 -21.21 -3.20
C GLY A 234 6.79 -20.30 -2.00
N PHE A 235 6.39 -20.85 -0.84
CA PHE A 235 6.22 -20.08 0.40
C PHE A 235 7.49 -20.05 1.26
N GLY A 236 8.36 -21.06 1.17
CA GLY A 236 9.59 -21.14 1.93
C GLY A 236 10.66 -20.12 1.51
N ILE A 237 10.78 -19.82 0.22
CA ILE A 237 11.73 -18.82 -0.30
C ILE A 237 11.48 -17.43 0.32
N PRO A 238 10.26 -16.88 0.31
CA PRO A 238 9.89 -15.70 1.10
C PRO A 238 10.34 -15.73 2.56
N CYS A 239 10.15 -16.86 3.25
CA CYS A 239 10.53 -17.02 4.66
C CYS A 239 12.05 -16.89 4.87
N ILE A 240 12.83 -17.53 4.00
CA ILE A 240 14.30 -17.47 4.05
C ILE A 240 14.78 -16.04 3.76
N ILE A 241 14.24 -15.39 2.72
CA ILE A 241 14.59 -14.03 2.34
C ILE A 241 14.29 -13.05 3.48
N MET A 242 13.11 -13.14 4.11
CA MET A 242 12.76 -12.31 5.27
C MET A 242 13.65 -12.56 6.48
N THR A 243 14.06 -13.82 6.71
CA THR A 243 14.99 -14.17 7.79
C THR A 243 16.37 -13.54 7.56
N ILE A 244 16.89 -13.64 6.34
CA ILE A 244 18.15 -12.99 5.95
C ILE A 244 18.04 -11.48 6.10
N ALA A 245 16.94 -10.88 5.66
CA ALA A 245 16.69 -9.46 5.79
C ALA A 245 16.67 -8.98 7.25
N LEU A 246 16.02 -9.74 8.14
CA LEU A 246 16.03 -9.43 9.58
C LEU A 246 17.45 -9.51 10.16
N VAL A 247 18.25 -10.52 9.80
CA VAL A 247 19.65 -10.62 10.24
C VAL A 247 20.46 -9.42 9.77
N ILE A 248 20.35 -9.06 8.48
CA ILE A 248 21.03 -7.88 7.91
C ILE A 248 20.59 -6.60 8.63
N PHE A 249 19.28 -6.46 8.90
CA PHE A 249 18.74 -5.32 9.63
C PHE A 249 19.35 -5.19 11.02
N LEU A 250 19.40 -6.31 11.77
CA LEU A 250 19.95 -6.35 13.12
C LEU A 250 21.46 -6.10 13.15
N LEU A 251 22.22 -6.58 12.16
CA LEU A 251 23.65 -6.27 12.02
C LEU A 251 23.89 -4.77 11.80
N GLY A 252 22.95 -4.08 11.14
CA GLY A 252 22.99 -2.63 10.94
C GLY A 252 22.74 -1.79 12.20
N SER A 253 22.28 -2.38 13.32
CA SER A 253 21.84 -1.64 14.52
C SER A 253 22.87 -0.68 15.09
N GLN A 254 24.15 -1.04 15.05
CA GLN A 254 25.24 -0.18 15.53
C GLN A 254 25.50 1.03 14.63
N THR A 255 24.93 1.05 13.43
CA THR A 255 25.08 2.14 12.46
C THR A 255 23.87 3.06 12.44
N TYR A 256 22.71 2.64 12.96
CA TYR A 256 21.48 3.42 12.79
C TYR A 256 21.44 4.67 13.66
N ARG A 257 20.71 5.67 13.17
CA ARG A 257 20.22 6.81 13.95
C ARG A 257 18.82 6.51 14.45
N TYR A 258 18.60 6.70 15.74
CA TYR A 258 17.31 6.54 16.41
C TYR A 258 16.77 7.92 16.74
N VAL A 259 15.76 8.37 15.99
CA VAL A 259 15.13 9.67 16.25
C VAL A 259 14.28 9.57 17.51
N ILE A 260 14.49 10.49 18.44
CA ILE A 260 13.63 10.66 19.60
C ILE A 260 12.41 11.44 19.11
N SER A 261 11.27 10.75 18.96
CA SER A 261 10.00 11.44 18.77
C SER A 261 9.72 12.25 20.04
N SER A 262 9.70 13.58 19.94
CA SER A 262 9.24 14.45 21.01
C SER A 262 7.82 14.04 21.41
N GLU A 263 7.49 14.18 22.70
CA GLU A 263 6.25 13.75 23.37
C GLU A 263 4.96 14.45 22.88
N GLU A 264 4.88 14.84 21.61
CA GLU A 264 3.64 15.30 20.99
C GLU A 264 2.75 14.08 20.75
N ARG A 265 1.67 13.99 21.53
CA ARG A 265 0.58 13.01 21.38
C ARG A 265 0.32 12.74 19.88
N SER A 266 0.28 11.47 19.49
CA SER A 266 0.07 11.04 18.09
C SER A 266 -1.00 11.88 17.40
N ALA A 267 -0.68 12.38 16.22
CA ALA A 267 -1.57 13.11 15.31
C ALA A 267 -3.00 12.54 15.24
N PHE A 268 -3.14 11.21 15.24
CA PHE A 268 -4.43 10.52 15.25
C PHE A 268 -5.26 10.78 16.51
N VAL A 269 -4.62 10.79 17.69
CA VAL A 269 -5.26 11.07 18.97
C VAL A 269 -5.70 12.53 19.04
N ARG A 270 -4.86 13.45 18.54
CA ARG A 270 -5.18 14.88 18.46
C ARG A 270 -6.43 15.13 17.61
N ILE A 271 -6.47 14.59 16.39
CA ILE A 271 -7.63 14.73 15.50
C ILE A 271 -8.86 14.03 16.08
N GLY A 272 -8.71 12.81 16.61
CA GLY A 272 -9.81 12.04 17.18
C GLY A 272 -10.49 12.75 18.35
N ARG A 273 -9.71 13.44 19.20
CA ARG A 273 -10.23 14.28 20.27
C ARG A 273 -11.12 15.40 19.74
N ILE A 274 -10.73 16.06 18.66
CA ILE A 274 -11.50 17.17 18.08
C ILE A 274 -12.87 16.69 17.61
N PHE A 275 -12.93 15.55 16.91
CA PHE A 275 -14.19 14.93 16.52
C PHE A 275 -15.05 14.55 17.73
N ALA A 276 -14.44 13.97 18.78
CA ALA A 276 -15.16 13.61 20.00
C ALA A 276 -15.71 14.84 20.74
N THR A 277 -14.91 15.90 20.88
CA THR A 277 -15.32 17.16 21.51
C THR A 277 -16.41 17.86 20.69
N ALA A 278 -16.28 17.93 19.37
CA ALA A 278 -17.32 18.49 18.48
C ALA A 278 -18.65 17.71 18.60
N ALA A 279 -18.59 16.37 18.68
CA ALA A 279 -19.77 15.52 18.87
C ALA A 279 -20.41 15.71 20.26
N ARG A 280 -19.59 15.82 21.33
CA ARG A 280 -20.07 16.14 22.69
C ARG A 280 -20.75 17.50 22.73
N ASN A 281 -20.23 18.45 21.97
CA ASN A 281 -20.72 19.83 21.89
C ASN A 281 -21.79 20.04 20.80
N TRP A 282 -22.35 18.97 20.22
CA TRP A 282 -23.27 19.07 19.08
C TRP A 282 -24.50 19.96 19.34
N ARG A 283 -24.94 20.11 20.59
CA ARG A 283 -26.10 20.93 20.99
C ARG A 283 -25.80 22.44 21.11
N ILE A 284 -24.54 22.86 21.04
CA ILE A 284 -24.17 24.29 21.13
C ILE A 284 -24.64 25.02 19.87
N LYS A 285 -25.26 26.19 20.05
CA LYS A 285 -25.75 27.05 18.96
C LYS A 285 -24.59 27.80 18.30
N GLN A 286 -24.66 27.97 16.99
CA GLN A 286 -23.62 28.63 16.20
C GLN A 286 -23.30 30.06 16.68
N SER A 287 -24.31 30.78 17.18
CA SER A 287 -24.15 32.13 17.73
C SER A 287 -23.22 32.22 18.94
N ALA A 288 -23.04 31.14 19.71
CA ALA A 288 -22.10 31.12 20.83
C ALA A 288 -20.65 30.92 20.35
N ILE A 289 -20.46 30.34 19.17
CA ILE A 289 -19.15 30.08 18.56
C ILE A 289 -18.63 31.37 17.92
N ASP A 290 -19.49 32.10 17.23
CA ASP A 290 -19.13 33.37 16.57
C ASP A 290 -18.67 34.42 17.61
N VAL A 291 -19.24 34.42 18.83
CA VAL A 291 -18.79 35.25 19.96
C VAL A 291 -17.43 34.81 20.49
N GLU A 292 -17.17 33.51 20.60
CA GLU A 292 -15.87 32.98 21.04
C GLU A 292 -14.76 33.29 20.02
N GLU A 293 -15.08 33.24 18.72
CA GLU A 293 -14.16 33.61 17.64
C GLU A 293 -13.82 35.12 17.62
N GLU A 294 -14.81 35.98 17.91
CA GLU A 294 -14.60 37.44 18.08
C GLU A 294 -13.74 37.74 19.31
N VAL A 295 -13.97 37.05 20.43
CA VAL A 295 -13.17 37.21 21.66
C VAL A 295 -11.72 36.78 21.46
N GLN A 296 -11.46 35.77 20.63
CA GLN A 296 -10.10 35.32 20.32
C GLN A 296 -9.42 36.10 19.17
N GLY A 297 -10.12 37.05 18.53
CA GLY A 297 -9.54 37.97 17.55
C GLY A 297 -9.14 37.34 16.21
N PHE A 298 -9.83 36.28 15.78
CA PHE A 298 -9.47 35.55 14.56
C PHE A 298 -10.22 36.04 13.30
N PHE A 299 -9.49 36.30 12.21
CA PHE A 299 -10.08 36.62 10.90
C PHE A 299 -10.57 35.37 10.15
N PRO A 300 -11.67 35.45 9.37
CA PRO A 300 -12.18 34.33 8.60
C PRO A 300 -11.23 33.97 7.45
N SER A 301 -10.68 32.75 7.49
CA SER A 301 -9.95 32.19 6.34
C SER A 301 -10.95 31.68 5.30
N GLN A 302 -10.61 31.76 4.01
CA GLN A 302 -11.53 31.45 2.89
C GLN A 302 -12.05 29.99 2.88
N GLY A 303 -11.48 29.08 3.68
CA GLY A 303 -11.95 27.70 3.89
C GLY A 303 -12.86 27.50 5.11
N SER A 304 -13.05 28.53 5.93
CA SER A 304 -13.70 28.51 7.25
C SER A 304 -15.18 28.12 7.21
N GLU A 305 -15.86 28.28 6.07
CA GLU A 305 -17.29 27.99 5.89
C GLU A 305 -17.61 26.49 5.76
N GLN A 306 -16.65 25.66 5.32
CA GLN A 306 -16.87 24.22 5.16
C GLN A 306 -16.70 23.49 6.49
N PHE A 307 -17.68 22.64 6.84
CA PHE A 307 -17.70 21.84 8.07
C PHE A 307 -17.73 22.66 9.37
N ARG A 308 -18.51 23.75 9.43
CA ARG A 308 -18.69 24.60 10.62
C ARG A 308 -19.12 23.85 11.90
N PHE A 309 -19.67 22.65 11.79
CA PHE A 309 -20.00 21.84 12.96
C PHE A 309 -18.76 21.46 13.79
N LEU A 310 -17.56 21.41 13.18
CA LEU A 310 -16.30 21.15 13.89
C LEU A 310 -15.85 22.34 14.75
N ASP A 311 -16.31 23.56 14.46
CA ASP A 311 -16.01 24.75 15.27
C ASP A 311 -16.61 24.67 16.67
N LYS A 312 -17.58 23.76 16.88
CA LYS A 312 -18.12 23.42 18.21
C LYS A 312 -17.07 22.85 19.16
N ALA A 313 -15.94 22.33 18.64
CA ALA A 313 -14.83 21.86 19.46
C ALA A 313 -14.01 23.00 20.10
N LEU A 314 -14.17 24.24 19.62
CA LEU A 314 -13.50 25.42 20.18
C LEU A 314 -14.10 25.88 21.50
N VAL A 315 -15.38 25.58 21.73
CA VAL A 315 -16.10 26.00 22.94
C VAL A 315 -15.74 25.08 24.10
N ALA A 316 -15.10 25.63 25.13
CA ALA A 316 -14.80 24.90 26.36
C ALA A 316 -16.10 24.63 27.14
N THR A 317 -16.48 23.36 27.28
CA THR A 317 -17.63 22.97 28.10
C THR A 317 -17.17 22.96 29.57
N SER A 318 -17.74 23.84 30.38
CA SER A 318 -17.40 24.05 31.80
C SER A 318 -17.76 22.89 32.75
N SER A 319 -17.99 21.69 32.22
CA SER A 319 -18.40 20.52 32.99
C SER A 319 -17.53 19.28 32.68
N SER A 320 -16.61 19.03 33.61
CA SER A 320 -15.94 17.75 33.95
C SER A 320 -15.11 17.07 32.85
N ASP A 321 -13.79 17.26 32.89
CA ASP A 321 -12.77 16.27 33.31
C ASP A 321 -11.36 16.90 33.24
N GLU A 322 -10.41 16.41 34.05
CA GLU A 322 -9.05 16.96 34.28
C GLU A 322 -8.12 17.09 33.05
N ASP A 323 -8.59 16.81 31.81
CA ASP A 323 -7.86 16.99 30.54
C ASP A 323 -8.48 18.11 29.66
N GLY A 324 -9.37 18.93 30.24
CA GLY A 324 -10.20 19.97 29.61
C GLY A 324 -9.46 21.19 29.04
N LYS A 325 -8.54 20.99 28.09
CA LYS A 325 -7.96 22.06 27.27
C LYS A 325 -8.89 22.32 26.07
N ALA A 326 -9.32 23.57 25.89
CA ALA A 326 -9.99 24.00 24.66
C ALA A 326 -9.10 23.69 23.44
N CYS A 327 -9.68 23.14 22.37
CA CYS A 327 -8.92 22.83 21.15
C CYS A 327 -8.53 24.13 20.45
N CYS A 328 -7.31 24.20 19.89
CA CYS A 328 -6.88 25.37 19.13
C CYS A 328 -7.60 25.45 17.77
N LYS A 329 -7.85 26.67 17.28
CA LYS A 329 -8.42 26.90 15.92
C LYS A 329 -7.57 26.29 14.81
N SER A 330 -6.24 26.31 14.96
CA SER A 330 -5.33 25.59 14.07
C SER A 330 -5.68 24.11 13.99
N GLU A 331 -5.76 23.43 15.13
CA GLU A 331 -6.08 21.99 15.21
C GLU A 331 -7.46 21.67 14.60
N VAL A 332 -8.47 22.52 14.82
CA VAL A 332 -9.81 22.35 14.22
C VAL A 332 -9.75 22.48 12.68
N GLU A 333 -8.99 23.44 12.15
CA GLU A 333 -8.76 23.56 10.71
C GLU A 333 -8.00 22.37 10.13
N GLU A 334 -7.07 21.76 10.89
CA GLU A 334 -6.42 20.50 10.51
C GLU A 334 -7.44 19.36 10.39
N ALA A 335 -8.37 19.24 11.34
CA ALA A 335 -9.43 18.23 11.29
C ALA A 335 -10.39 18.46 10.11
N LYS A 336 -10.74 19.72 9.81
CA LYS A 336 -11.52 20.08 8.61
C LYS A 336 -10.77 19.71 7.33
N ALA A 337 -9.46 19.96 7.26
CA ALA A 337 -8.63 19.58 6.12
C ALA A 337 -8.65 18.08 5.85
N VAL A 338 -8.58 17.25 6.90
CA VAL A 338 -8.70 15.79 6.77
C VAL A 338 -10.10 15.41 6.28
N LEU A 339 -11.16 16.03 6.81
CA LEU A 339 -12.53 15.76 6.38
C LEU A 339 -12.80 16.15 4.93
N ARG A 340 -12.15 17.21 4.41
CA ARG A 340 -12.22 17.59 2.98
C ARG A 340 -11.72 16.48 2.06
N LEU A 341 -10.85 15.59 2.52
CA LEU A 341 -10.33 14.46 1.72
C LEU A 341 -11.34 13.31 1.58
N PHE A 342 -12.33 13.23 2.47
CA PHE A 342 -13.26 12.11 2.54
C PHE A 342 -14.05 11.86 1.23
N PRO A 343 -14.56 12.88 0.50
CA PRO A 343 -15.24 12.62 -0.76
C PRO A 343 -14.34 11.96 -1.80
N VAL A 344 -13.10 12.44 -1.95
CA VAL A 344 -12.10 11.84 -2.86
C VAL A 344 -11.75 10.43 -2.42
N TRP A 345 -11.54 10.23 -1.12
CA TRP A 345 -11.33 8.91 -0.52
C TRP A 345 -12.45 7.94 -0.88
N ALA A 346 -13.69 8.33 -0.63
CA ALA A 346 -14.87 7.49 -0.83
C ALA A 346 -15.07 7.13 -2.32
N THR A 347 -14.91 8.08 -3.22
CA THR A 347 -15.02 7.81 -4.66
C THR A 347 -13.93 6.86 -5.16
N SER A 348 -12.73 6.89 -4.57
CA SER A 348 -11.60 6.06 -4.98
C SER A 348 -11.69 4.59 -4.52
N ILE A 349 -12.71 4.24 -3.71
CA ILE A 349 -12.91 2.85 -3.27
C ILE A 349 -13.26 1.94 -4.45
N VAL A 350 -13.99 2.44 -5.45
CA VAL A 350 -14.36 1.64 -6.62
C VAL A 350 -13.13 1.27 -7.44
N TYR A 351 -12.21 2.21 -7.66
CA TYR A 351 -10.90 1.94 -8.22
C TYR A 351 -10.18 0.80 -7.48
N ALA A 352 -10.17 0.85 -6.14
CA ALA A 352 -9.55 -0.20 -5.33
C ALA A 352 -10.24 -1.57 -5.47
N ILE A 353 -11.57 -1.62 -5.62
CA ILE A 353 -12.29 -2.88 -5.92
C ILE A 353 -11.84 -3.44 -7.26
N VAL A 354 -11.75 -2.59 -8.28
CA VAL A 354 -11.31 -2.95 -9.63
C VAL A 354 -9.86 -3.45 -9.61
N PHE A 355 -8.99 -2.78 -8.85
CA PHE A 355 -7.60 -3.18 -8.63
C PHE A 355 -7.45 -4.60 -8.06
N SER A 356 -8.29 -4.99 -7.10
CA SER A 356 -8.26 -6.34 -6.49
C SER A 356 -8.50 -7.49 -7.48
N GLN A 357 -9.04 -7.21 -8.68
CA GLN A 357 -9.34 -8.26 -9.67
C GLN A 357 -8.08 -8.80 -10.37
N SER A 358 -7.01 -8.00 -10.41
CA SER A 358 -5.76 -8.32 -11.11
C SER A 358 -5.04 -9.55 -10.54
N SER A 359 -5.08 -9.72 -9.21
CA SER A 359 -4.47 -10.86 -8.50
C SER A 359 -5.43 -12.04 -8.31
N THR A 360 -6.73 -11.83 -8.53
CA THR A 360 -7.79 -12.83 -8.33
C THR A 360 -8.34 -13.34 -9.67
N PHE A 361 -9.45 -12.80 -10.15
CA PHE A 361 -10.16 -13.35 -11.30
C PHE A 361 -9.34 -13.28 -12.60
N PHE A 362 -8.49 -12.27 -12.80
CA PHE A 362 -7.64 -12.22 -13.99
C PHE A 362 -6.66 -13.41 -14.02
N THR A 363 -6.07 -13.74 -12.87
CA THR A 363 -5.22 -14.92 -12.72
C THR A 363 -6.00 -16.21 -12.98
N LYS A 364 -7.23 -16.32 -12.46
CA LYS A 364 -8.08 -17.51 -12.67
C LYS A 364 -8.58 -17.66 -14.10
N GLN A 365 -8.86 -16.55 -14.78
CA GLN A 365 -9.16 -16.52 -16.20
C GLN A 365 -7.98 -17.09 -17.00
N GLY A 366 -6.77 -16.60 -16.75
CA GLY A 366 -5.55 -17.05 -17.41
C GLY A 366 -5.24 -18.54 -17.19
N LEU A 367 -5.64 -19.12 -16.06
CA LEU A 367 -5.46 -20.55 -15.78
C LEU A 367 -6.20 -21.45 -16.78
N THR A 368 -7.33 -20.99 -17.34
CA THR A 368 -8.15 -21.75 -18.31
C THR A 368 -7.71 -21.60 -19.76
N MET A 369 -6.78 -20.69 -20.04
CA MET A 369 -6.35 -20.32 -21.39
C MET A 369 -5.07 -21.06 -21.80
N ASP A 370 -4.75 -21.03 -23.09
CA ASP A 370 -3.50 -21.59 -23.61
C ASP A 370 -2.32 -20.71 -23.20
N ARG A 371 -1.49 -21.25 -22.30
CA ARG A 371 -0.32 -20.60 -21.70
C ARG A 371 1.00 -21.02 -22.36
N SER A 372 0.95 -21.77 -23.46
CA SER A 372 2.14 -22.24 -24.14
C SER A 372 2.94 -21.09 -24.77
N LEU A 373 4.24 -21.08 -24.52
CA LEU A 373 5.22 -20.22 -25.17
C LEU A 373 6.23 -21.12 -25.88
N GLY A 374 6.02 -21.32 -27.18
CA GLY A 374 6.74 -22.32 -27.95
C GLY A 374 6.32 -23.74 -27.57
N SER A 375 7.22 -24.72 -27.73
CA SER A 375 6.88 -26.14 -27.59
C SER A 375 7.06 -26.73 -26.19
N SER A 376 7.74 -26.04 -25.27
CA SER A 376 8.17 -26.65 -23.99
C SER A 376 7.90 -25.82 -22.74
N PHE A 377 7.51 -24.54 -22.87
CA PHE A 377 7.31 -23.66 -21.72
C PHE A 377 5.85 -23.26 -21.58
N SER A 378 5.30 -23.37 -20.37
CA SER A 378 3.96 -22.90 -20.02
C SER A 378 4.08 -21.77 -19.00
N VAL A 379 3.61 -20.59 -19.38
CA VAL A 379 3.71 -19.40 -18.52
C VAL A 379 2.76 -19.55 -17.34
N PRO A 380 3.20 -19.33 -16.08
CA PRO A 380 2.30 -19.29 -14.94
C PRO A 380 1.26 -18.16 -15.10
N PRO A 381 -0.05 -18.40 -14.91
CA PRO A 381 -1.06 -17.36 -15.13
C PRO A 381 -0.86 -16.14 -14.22
N ALA A 382 -0.43 -16.35 -12.98
CA ALA A 382 -0.13 -15.26 -12.04
C ALA A 382 1.04 -14.38 -12.51
N SER A 383 1.97 -14.90 -13.33
CA SER A 383 3.09 -14.13 -13.86
C SER A 383 2.67 -13.01 -14.80
N LEU A 384 1.43 -13.02 -15.34
CA LEU A 384 0.91 -11.91 -16.15
C LEU A 384 0.78 -10.60 -15.35
N GLN A 385 0.67 -10.67 -14.02
CA GLN A 385 0.71 -9.49 -13.17
C GLN A 385 2.04 -8.71 -13.30
N SER A 386 3.12 -9.34 -13.79
CA SER A 386 4.38 -8.65 -14.07
C SER A 386 4.22 -7.54 -15.13
N PHE A 387 3.23 -7.64 -16.03
CA PHE A 387 2.92 -6.58 -16.98
C PHE A 387 2.42 -5.30 -16.31
N ILE A 388 1.81 -5.38 -15.12
CA ILE A 388 1.46 -4.19 -14.33
C ILE A 388 2.75 -3.48 -13.94
N SER A 389 3.67 -4.18 -13.28
CA SER A 389 4.96 -3.63 -12.85
C SER A 389 5.80 -3.11 -14.02
N LEU A 390 5.84 -3.85 -15.13
CA LEU A 390 6.55 -3.44 -16.35
C LEU A 390 5.94 -2.17 -16.93
N SER A 391 4.62 -2.07 -16.98
CA SER A 391 3.94 -0.87 -17.47
C SER A 391 4.23 0.33 -16.59
N VAL A 392 4.25 0.17 -15.26
CA VAL A 392 4.63 1.25 -14.32
C VAL A 392 6.07 1.71 -14.57
N VAL A 393 7.04 0.77 -14.64
CA VAL A 393 8.47 1.07 -14.85
C VAL A 393 8.71 1.79 -16.18
N LEU A 394 8.01 1.40 -17.25
CA LEU A 394 8.15 2.02 -18.57
C LEU A 394 7.40 3.35 -18.66
N PHE A 395 6.22 3.44 -18.06
CA PHE A 395 5.33 4.59 -18.24
C PHE A 395 5.69 5.78 -17.35
N ILE A 396 6.33 5.59 -16.20
CA ILE A 396 6.76 6.71 -15.34
C ILE A 396 7.75 7.65 -16.04
N PRO A 397 8.86 7.16 -16.65
CA PRO A 397 9.75 8.02 -17.42
C PRO A 397 9.05 8.73 -18.57
N ILE A 398 8.10 8.06 -19.24
CA ILE A 398 7.28 8.63 -20.31
C ILE A 398 6.41 9.76 -19.76
N TYR A 399 5.75 9.54 -18.63
CA TYR A 399 4.92 10.54 -17.97
C TYR A 399 5.75 11.78 -17.60
N ASP A 400 6.87 11.59 -16.90
CA ASP A 400 7.68 12.71 -16.40
C ASP A 400 8.44 13.46 -17.50
N ARG A 401 8.93 12.77 -18.53
CA ARG A 401 9.78 13.36 -19.58
C ARG A 401 9.03 13.82 -20.81
N ILE A 402 7.85 13.28 -21.07
CA ILE A 402 7.06 13.58 -22.28
C ILE A 402 5.73 14.23 -21.89
N ILE A 403 4.91 13.56 -21.07
CA ILE A 403 3.55 14.04 -20.77
C ILE A 403 3.58 15.32 -19.94
N VAL A 404 4.40 15.38 -18.88
CA VAL A 404 4.47 16.55 -17.98
C VAL A 404 4.96 17.81 -18.70
N PRO A 405 6.06 17.80 -19.50
CA PRO A 405 6.48 18.99 -20.24
C PRO A 405 5.45 19.47 -21.26
N ILE A 406 4.81 18.54 -21.99
CA ILE A 406 3.75 18.87 -22.96
C ILE A 406 2.56 19.48 -22.22
N ALA A 407 2.06 18.83 -21.17
CA ALA A 407 0.94 19.34 -20.39
C ALA A 407 1.26 20.70 -19.77
N ARG A 408 2.48 20.90 -19.25
CA ARG A 408 2.95 22.19 -18.71
C ARG A 408 2.93 23.30 -19.76
N ALA A 409 3.32 22.99 -21.00
CA ALA A 409 3.28 23.95 -22.10
C ALA A 409 1.85 24.44 -22.41
N TYR A 410 0.84 23.58 -22.26
CA TYR A 410 -0.56 23.94 -22.50
C TYR A 410 -1.28 24.53 -21.27
N THR A 411 -1.03 24.01 -20.07
CA THR A 411 -1.79 24.40 -18.87
C THR A 411 -1.13 25.51 -18.07
N GLY A 412 0.17 25.78 -18.29
CA GLY A 412 0.97 26.69 -17.49
C GLY A 412 1.23 26.22 -16.05
N LYS A 413 0.82 25.00 -15.67
CA LYS A 413 0.99 24.46 -14.31
C LYS A 413 2.35 23.77 -14.15
N PRO A 414 3.06 23.95 -13.03
CA PRO A 414 4.37 23.32 -12.82
C PRO A 414 4.31 21.79 -12.90
N ALA A 415 3.27 21.15 -12.38
CA ALA A 415 3.08 19.70 -12.47
C ALA A 415 2.47 19.21 -13.82
N GLY A 416 2.20 20.11 -14.77
CA GLY A 416 1.52 19.80 -16.03
C GLY A 416 0.01 19.66 -15.88
N ILE A 417 -0.47 18.77 -15.02
CA ILE A 417 -1.90 18.61 -14.68
C ILE A 417 -2.12 18.70 -13.16
N THR A 418 -3.35 18.90 -12.69
CA THR A 418 -3.62 18.88 -11.24
C THR A 418 -3.63 17.45 -10.68
N MET A 419 -3.41 17.30 -9.38
CA MET A 419 -3.49 16.00 -8.69
C MET A 419 -4.84 15.31 -8.94
N LEU A 420 -5.95 16.05 -8.84
CA LEU A 420 -7.28 15.50 -9.11
C LEU A 420 -7.50 15.13 -10.59
N GLN A 421 -6.94 15.88 -11.53
CA GLN A 421 -6.98 15.50 -12.96
C GLN A 421 -6.18 14.23 -13.23
N ARG A 422 -5.02 14.09 -12.58
CA ARG A 422 -4.19 12.88 -12.65
C ARG A 422 -4.96 11.67 -12.13
N ILE A 423 -5.56 11.77 -10.94
CA ILE A 423 -6.38 10.70 -10.35
C ILE A 423 -7.55 10.32 -11.27
N GLY A 424 -8.35 11.30 -11.72
CA GLY A 424 -9.50 11.03 -12.57
C GLY A 424 -9.14 10.42 -13.93
N THR A 425 -7.96 10.75 -14.48
CA THR A 425 -7.45 10.13 -15.72
C THR A 425 -7.17 8.64 -15.52
N GLY A 426 -6.57 8.27 -14.39
CA GLY A 426 -6.33 6.86 -14.08
C GLY A 426 -7.63 6.10 -13.84
N MET A 427 -8.60 6.67 -13.10
CA MET A 427 -9.94 6.08 -12.94
C MET A 427 -10.61 5.80 -14.29
N PHE A 428 -10.48 6.73 -15.26
CA PHE A 428 -10.98 6.53 -16.62
C PHE A 428 -10.28 5.37 -17.34
N ILE A 429 -8.94 5.30 -17.28
CA ILE A 429 -8.17 4.19 -17.87
C ILE A 429 -8.57 2.85 -17.24
N SER A 430 -8.82 2.82 -15.93
CA SER A 430 -9.32 1.65 -15.21
C SER A 430 -10.72 1.21 -15.66
N ALA A 431 -11.60 2.16 -15.98
CA ALA A 431 -12.92 1.82 -16.54
C ALA A 431 -12.76 1.16 -17.92
N VAL A 432 -11.87 1.69 -18.76
CA VAL A 432 -11.57 1.12 -20.08
C VAL A 432 -10.96 -0.29 -19.94
N SER A 433 -10.10 -0.52 -18.95
CA SER A 433 -9.53 -1.86 -18.71
C SER A 433 -10.60 -2.89 -18.32
N MET A 434 -11.61 -2.50 -17.52
CA MET A 434 -12.76 -3.36 -17.20
C MET A 434 -13.63 -3.69 -18.41
N VAL A 435 -13.86 -2.72 -19.30
CA VAL A 435 -14.58 -2.97 -20.57
C VAL A 435 -13.81 -3.99 -21.41
N ILE A 436 -12.48 -3.83 -21.54
CA ILE A 436 -11.64 -4.77 -22.27
C ILE A 436 -11.68 -6.16 -21.62
N ALA A 437 -11.58 -6.24 -20.30
CA ALA A 437 -11.65 -7.51 -19.57
C ALA A 437 -12.99 -8.23 -19.80
N ALA A 438 -14.10 -7.49 -19.80
CA ALA A 438 -15.42 -8.04 -20.11
C ALA A 438 -15.50 -8.57 -21.55
N VAL A 439 -14.96 -7.86 -22.53
CA VAL A 439 -14.94 -8.28 -23.94
C VAL A 439 -14.07 -9.53 -24.12
N VAL A 440 -12.89 -9.56 -23.50
CA VAL A 440 -11.97 -10.71 -23.57
C VAL A 440 -12.60 -11.94 -22.92
N GLU A 441 -13.26 -11.78 -21.77
CA GLU A 441 -13.95 -12.90 -21.13
C GLU A 441 -15.12 -13.43 -21.94
N ARG A 442 -15.92 -12.53 -22.54
CA ARG A 442 -17.00 -12.95 -23.44
C ARG A 442 -16.47 -13.77 -24.61
N LYS A 443 -15.33 -13.36 -25.19
CA LYS A 443 -14.69 -14.12 -26.27
C LYS A 443 -14.17 -15.48 -25.82
N ARG A 444 -13.62 -15.57 -24.59
CA ARG A 444 -13.19 -16.83 -23.99
C ARG A 444 -14.36 -17.80 -23.81
N LEU A 445 -15.47 -17.31 -23.26
CA LEU A 445 -16.70 -18.10 -23.06
C LEU A 445 -17.29 -18.58 -24.39
N GLU A 446 -17.36 -17.72 -25.41
CA GLU A 446 -17.79 -18.08 -26.76
C GLU A 446 -16.90 -19.19 -27.36
N THR A 447 -15.58 -19.06 -27.22
CA THR A 447 -14.62 -20.08 -27.71
C THR A 447 -14.80 -21.41 -26.98
N ALA A 448 -15.04 -21.39 -25.67
CA ALA A 448 -15.31 -22.60 -24.89
C ALA A 448 -16.61 -23.28 -25.33
N LEU A 449 -17.65 -22.50 -25.66
CA LEU A 449 -18.91 -23.00 -26.20
C LEU A 449 -18.74 -23.63 -27.58
N GLU A 450 -18.07 -22.94 -28.51
CA GLU A 450 -17.82 -23.39 -29.88
C GLU A 450 -17.07 -24.73 -29.92
N HIS A 451 -16.16 -24.95 -28.98
CA HIS A 451 -15.37 -26.19 -28.88
C HIS A 451 -16.01 -27.26 -27.96
N GLY A 452 -17.22 -27.02 -27.45
CA GLY A 452 -17.93 -27.97 -26.59
C GLY A 452 -17.27 -28.19 -25.22
N LEU A 453 -16.49 -27.22 -24.72
CA LEU A 453 -15.70 -27.30 -23.49
C LEU A 453 -16.44 -26.79 -22.24
N VAL A 454 -17.72 -26.43 -22.37
CA VAL A 454 -18.52 -25.81 -21.30
C VAL A 454 -18.53 -26.65 -20.02
N ASP A 455 -18.73 -27.96 -20.14
CA ASP A 455 -18.79 -28.88 -18.99
C ASP A 455 -17.42 -29.48 -18.60
N MET A 456 -16.33 -29.00 -19.21
CA MET A 456 -14.97 -29.50 -19.01
C MET A 456 -14.08 -28.47 -18.31
N PRO A 457 -14.18 -28.29 -16.97
CA PRO A 457 -13.52 -27.21 -16.24
C PRO A 457 -11.98 -27.25 -16.25
N ASN A 458 -11.39 -28.43 -16.44
CA ASN A 458 -9.94 -28.65 -16.40
C ASN A 458 -9.29 -28.66 -17.78
N VAL A 459 -10.08 -28.52 -18.85
CA VAL A 459 -9.56 -28.52 -20.22
C VAL A 459 -9.26 -27.10 -20.63
N THR A 460 -8.07 -26.91 -21.20
CA THR A 460 -7.62 -25.61 -21.70
C THR A 460 -8.48 -25.16 -22.87
N VAL A 461 -9.04 -23.95 -22.77
CA VAL A 461 -9.74 -23.28 -23.87
C VAL A 461 -8.70 -22.90 -24.92
N PRO A 462 -8.93 -23.18 -26.22
CA PRO A 462 -7.99 -22.88 -27.31
C PRO A 462 -7.97 -21.37 -27.64
N MET A 463 -7.66 -20.56 -26.64
CA MET A 463 -7.50 -19.11 -26.71
C MET A 463 -6.20 -18.75 -25.99
N SER A 464 -5.33 -18.03 -26.67
CA SER A 464 -4.03 -17.68 -26.10
C SER A 464 -4.15 -16.74 -24.90
N VAL A 465 -3.39 -17.00 -23.85
CA VAL A 465 -3.35 -16.19 -22.63
C VAL A 465 -2.91 -14.75 -22.87
N TRP A 466 -2.22 -14.46 -23.99
CA TRP A 466 -1.76 -13.12 -24.35
C TRP A 466 -2.90 -12.11 -24.58
N TRP A 467 -4.13 -12.58 -24.79
CA TRP A 467 -5.33 -11.72 -24.82
C TRP A 467 -5.59 -11.00 -23.50
N LEU A 468 -5.02 -11.46 -22.38
CA LEU A 468 -5.10 -10.80 -21.08
C LEU A 468 -4.08 -9.67 -20.90
N VAL A 469 -3.07 -9.55 -21.77
CA VAL A 469 -2.04 -8.50 -21.62
C VAL A 469 -2.61 -7.08 -21.66
N PRO A 470 -3.53 -6.72 -22.57
CA PRO A 470 -4.05 -5.35 -22.65
C PRO A 470 -4.69 -4.86 -21.34
N GLN A 471 -5.49 -5.69 -20.67
CA GLN A 471 -6.08 -5.32 -19.37
C GLN A 471 -5.00 -5.12 -18.31
N TYR A 472 -4.00 -5.98 -18.21
CA TYR A 472 -2.88 -5.82 -17.25
C TYR A 472 -2.03 -4.56 -17.53
N VAL A 473 -1.75 -4.26 -18.80
CA VAL A 473 -0.99 -3.06 -19.18
C VAL A 473 -1.76 -1.78 -18.85
N LEU A 474 -3.05 -1.73 -19.18
CA LEU A 474 -3.90 -0.58 -18.85
C LEU A 474 -4.04 -0.38 -17.35
N PHE A 475 -4.11 -1.47 -16.55
CA PHE A 475 -4.03 -1.39 -15.09
C PHE A 475 -2.73 -0.73 -14.62
N GLY A 476 -1.58 -1.17 -15.13
CA GLY A 476 -0.30 -0.57 -14.74
C GLY A 476 -0.17 0.90 -15.14
N ILE A 477 -0.70 1.29 -16.31
CA ILE A 477 -0.75 2.71 -16.71
C ILE A 477 -1.69 3.49 -15.77
N SER A 478 -2.86 2.93 -15.46
CA SER A 478 -3.80 3.52 -14.51
C SER A 478 -3.18 3.74 -13.13
N ASP A 479 -2.37 2.80 -12.63
CA ASP A 479 -1.69 2.93 -11.34
C ASP A 479 -0.75 4.15 -11.30
N VAL A 480 -0.01 4.44 -12.38
CA VAL A 480 0.86 5.62 -12.47
C VAL A 480 0.07 6.93 -12.33
N PHE A 481 -1.20 6.94 -12.74
CA PHE A 481 -2.09 8.08 -12.62
C PHE A 481 -2.81 8.10 -11.27
N THR A 482 -3.56 7.05 -10.92
CA THR A 482 -4.41 7.00 -9.74
C THR A 482 -3.62 6.78 -8.46
N MET A 483 -2.77 5.76 -8.39
CA MET A 483 -2.07 5.40 -7.15
C MET A 483 -1.07 6.49 -6.75
N VAL A 484 -0.23 6.94 -7.71
CA VAL A 484 0.71 8.04 -7.47
C VAL A 484 -0.04 9.36 -7.20
N GLY A 485 -1.13 9.62 -7.95
CA GLY A 485 -1.94 10.82 -7.76
C GLY A 485 -2.63 10.87 -6.40
N LEU A 486 -3.17 9.75 -5.91
CA LEU A 486 -3.77 9.64 -4.58
C LEU A 486 -2.69 9.80 -3.51
N GLN A 487 -1.55 9.12 -3.64
CA GLN A 487 -0.45 9.29 -2.69
C GLN A 487 0.00 10.74 -2.60
N GLU A 488 0.20 11.42 -3.74
CA GLU A 488 0.57 12.83 -3.82
C GLU A 488 -0.51 13.73 -3.20
N PHE A 489 -1.79 13.52 -3.57
CA PHE A 489 -2.91 14.30 -3.06
C PHE A 489 -3.08 14.18 -1.55
N PHE A 490 -3.16 12.95 -1.02
CA PHE A 490 -3.36 12.75 0.42
C PHE A 490 -2.16 13.20 1.25
N TYR A 491 -0.95 13.20 0.69
CA TYR A 491 0.24 13.74 1.34
C TYR A 491 0.26 15.27 1.35
N ASP A 492 -0.06 15.91 0.23
CA ASP A 492 0.08 17.37 0.08
C ASP A 492 -1.11 18.17 0.62
N GLN A 493 -2.29 17.56 0.70
CA GLN A 493 -3.49 18.22 1.17
C GLN A 493 -3.68 18.17 2.69
N VAL A 494 -2.89 17.38 3.42
CA VAL A 494 -2.87 17.41 4.89
C VAL A 494 -1.81 18.39 5.42
N PRO A 495 -2.00 18.97 6.62
CA PRO A 495 -0.97 19.72 7.33
C PRO A 495 0.34 18.94 7.47
N THR A 496 1.46 19.65 7.57
CA THR A 496 2.81 19.04 7.61
C THR A 496 2.93 17.99 8.72
N GLU A 497 2.33 18.24 9.88
CA GLU A 497 2.31 17.35 11.06
C GLU A 497 1.47 16.09 10.83
N LEU A 498 0.58 16.09 9.83
CA LEU A 498 -0.40 15.02 9.56
C LEU A 498 -0.09 14.22 8.29
N ARG A 499 1.09 14.38 7.69
CA ARG A 499 1.47 13.67 6.44
C ARG A 499 1.42 12.15 6.55
N SER A 500 1.74 11.59 7.73
CA SER A 500 1.59 10.15 8.01
C SER A 500 0.12 9.71 8.02
N VAL A 501 -0.79 10.56 8.51
CA VAL A 501 -2.25 10.35 8.46
C VAL A 501 -2.73 10.35 7.02
N GLY A 502 -2.24 11.30 6.20
CA GLY A 502 -2.53 11.34 4.76
C GLY A 502 -2.18 10.03 4.04
N LEU A 503 -0.95 9.54 4.20
CA LEU A 503 -0.53 8.26 3.60
C LEU A 503 -1.33 7.07 4.12
N SER A 504 -1.72 7.09 5.40
CA SER A 504 -2.58 6.07 6.01
C SER A 504 -3.99 6.06 5.42
N LEU A 505 -4.58 7.23 5.17
CA LEU A 505 -5.87 7.38 4.50
C LEU A 505 -5.83 6.90 3.05
N TYR A 506 -4.73 7.15 2.35
CA TYR A 506 -4.51 6.60 1.02
C TYR A 506 -4.49 5.06 1.04
N LEU A 507 -3.71 4.44 1.94
CA LEU A 507 -3.65 2.98 2.05
C LEU A 507 -5.00 2.37 2.45
N SER A 508 -5.79 3.10 3.27
CA SER A 508 -7.10 2.64 3.67
C SER A 508 -8.11 2.57 2.51
N VAL A 509 -7.94 3.36 1.44
CA VAL A 509 -8.74 3.22 0.20
C VAL A 509 -8.62 1.79 -0.34
N PHE A 510 -7.38 1.31 -0.50
CA PHE A 510 -7.11 -0.02 -1.04
C PHE A 510 -7.57 -1.12 -0.09
N GLY A 511 -7.37 -0.91 1.21
CA GLY A 511 -7.83 -1.83 2.25
C GLY A 511 -9.34 -1.99 2.28
N THR A 512 -10.08 -0.88 2.34
CA THR A 512 -11.54 -0.86 2.29
C THR A 512 -12.08 -1.39 0.96
N GLY A 513 -11.48 -1.01 -0.17
CA GLY A 513 -11.87 -1.52 -1.49
C GLY A 513 -11.71 -3.03 -1.61
N SER A 514 -10.64 -3.61 -1.07
CA SER A 514 -10.42 -5.05 -1.10
C SER A 514 -11.41 -5.80 -0.20
N LEU A 515 -11.72 -5.29 1.00
CA LEU A 515 -12.77 -5.85 1.85
C LEU A 515 -14.16 -5.75 1.19
N LEU A 516 -14.47 -4.62 0.56
CA LEU A 516 -15.73 -4.45 -0.15
C LEU A 516 -15.81 -5.37 -1.38
N SER A 517 -14.70 -5.58 -2.08
CA SER A 517 -14.61 -6.57 -3.16
C SER A 517 -14.90 -7.98 -2.64
N SER A 518 -14.34 -8.37 -1.49
CA SER A 518 -14.62 -9.66 -0.84
C SER A 518 -16.11 -9.84 -0.52
N PHE A 519 -16.73 -8.79 0.06
CA PHE A 519 -18.16 -8.77 0.34
C PHE A 519 -18.99 -8.87 -0.94
N MET A 520 -18.66 -8.09 -1.98
CA MET A 520 -19.35 -8.09 -3.27
C MET A 520 -19.31 -9.46 -3.94
N VAL A 521 -18.14 -10.10 -4.00
CA VAL A 521 -18.00 -11.44 -4.57
C VAL A 521 -18.88 -12.44 -3.82
N SER A 522 -18.82 -12.45 -2.49
CA SER A 522 -19.62 -13.36 -1.65
C SER A 522 -21.13 -13.11 -1.81
N PHE A 523 -21.54 -11.85 -1.90
CA PHE A 523 -22.93 -11.46 -2.06
C PHE A 523 -23.50 -11.85 -3.42
N ILE A 524 -22.78 -11.54 -4.51
CA ILE A 524 -23.17 -11.89 -5.87
C ILE A 524 -23.17 -13.40 -6.05
N ASP A 525 -22.19 -14.12 -5.49
CA ASP A 525 -22.14 -15.59 -5.52
C ASP A 525 -23.39 -16.21 -4.90
N LYS A 526 -23.80 -15.70 -3.73
CA LYS A 526 -25.00 -16.18 -3.03
C LYS A 526 -26.29 -15.89 -3.79
N ILE A 527 -26.39 -14.74 -4.44
CA ILE A 527 -27.61 -14.35 -5.18
C ILE A 527 -27.71 -15.10 -6.50
N THR A 528 -26.60 -15.19 -7.25
CA THR A 528 -26.59 -15.77 -8.60
C THR A 528 -26.53 -17.30 -8.58
N GLY A 529 -25.94 -17.91 -7.56
CA GLY A 529 -25.95 -19.36 -7.34
C GLY A 529 -27.22 -19.89 -6.65
N SER A 530 -28.21 -19.02 -6.38
CA SER A 530 -29.48 -19.46 -5.79
C SER A 530 -30.31 -20.26 -6.80
N ASN A 531 -31.15 -21.19 -6.32
CA ASN A 531 -32.05 -22.02 -7.14
C ASN A 531 -31.38 -23.07 -8.06
N GLY A 532 -30.17 -23.52 -7.74
CA GLY A 532 -29.50 -24.62 -8.47
C GLY A 532 -28.92 -24.20 -9.84
N GLN A 533 -28.84 -22.90 -10.11
CA GLN A 533 -28.15 -22.33 -11.28
C GLN A 533 -26.68 -22.08 -10.97
N ASP A 534 -25.84 -22.03 -12.01
CA ASP A 534 -24.44 -21.66 -11.88
C ASP A 534 -24.30 -20.18 -11.50
N SER A 535 -23.55 -19.93 -10.43
CA SER A 535 -23.13 -18.58 -10.04
C SER A 535 -22.26 -17.93 -11.11
N TRP A 536 -22.22 -16.60 -11.14
CA TRP A 536 -21.27 -15.84 -11.97
C TRP A 536 -19.82 -16.24 -11.71
N PHE A 537 -19.53 -16.74 -10.51
CA PHE A 537 -18.20 -17.18 -10.06
C PHE A 537 -18.10 -18.71 -9.92
N SER A 538 -18.85 -19.46 -10.73
CA SER A 538 -18.83 -20.93 -10.72
C SER A 538 -17.39 -21.47 -10.70
N SER A 539 -17.18 -22.56 -9.94
CA SER A 539 -15.89 -23.26 -9.91
C SER A 539 -15.49 -23.76 -11.30
N ASN A 540 -16.48 -24.08 -12.15
CA ASN A 540 -16.27 -24.22 -13.58
C ASN A 540 -16.39 -22.85 -14.25
N LEU A 541 -15.26 -22.23 -14.55
CA LEU A 541 -15.23 -20.90 -15.15
C LEU A 541 -15.89 -20.84 -16.54
N ASN A 542 -16.05 -21.97 -17.23
CA ASN A 542 -16.72 -22.02 -18.53
C ASN A 542 -18.25 -21.93 -18.40
N ARG A 543 -18.80 -22.20 -17.20
CA ARG A 543 -20.21 -22.01 -16.85
C ARG A 543 -20.47 -20.73 -16.05
N GLY A 544 -19.41 -20.16 -15.47
CA GLY A 544 -19.45 -18.85 -14.83
C GLY A 544 -19.59 -17.70 -15.83
N HIS A 545 -19.99 -16.55 -15.33
CA HIS A 545 -20.18 -15.31 -16.09
C HIS A 545 -19.34 -14.18 -15.49
N LEU A 546 -18.01 -14.33 -15.56
CA LEU A 546 -17.10 -13.28 -15.17
C LEU A 546 -17.25 -12.02 -16.04
N ASP A 547 -17.70 -12.16 -17.29
CA ASP A 547 -17.96 -11.03 -18.18
C ASP A 547 -19.07 -10.12 -17.62
N TYR A 548 -20.11 -10.69 -17.00
CA TYR A 548 -21.15 -9.91 -16.32
C TYR A 548 -20.60 -9.15 -15.11
N PHE A 549 -19.71 -9.80 -14.34
CA PHE A 549 -19.05 -9.14 -13.22
C PHE A 549 -18.13 -8.00 -13.67
N TYR A 550 -17.34 -8.19 -14.74
CA TYR A 550 -16.52 -7.12 -15.31
C TYR A 550 -17.36 -5.99 -15.91
N CYS A 551 -18.50 -6.29 -16.53
CA CYS A 551 -19.45 -5.27 -16.98
C CYS A 551 -20.02 -4.47 -15.80
N LEU A 552 -20.36 -5.14 -14.70
CA LEU A 552 -20.84 -4.49 -13.47
C LEU A 552 -19.77 -3.53 -12.92
N LEU A 553 -18.52 -3.99 -12.84
CA LEU A 553 -17.41 -3.16 -12.39
C LEU A 553 -17.15 -1.97 -13.32
N ALA A 554 -17.23 -2.16 -14.64
CA ALA A 554 -17.16 -1.06 -15.60
C ALA A 554 -18.28 -0.02 -15.36
N GLY A 555 -19.51 -0.47 -15.09
CA GLY A 555 -20.63 0.40 -14.72
C GLY A 555 -20.37 1.19 -13.43
N PHE A 556 -19.84 0.53 -12.40
CA PHE A 556 -19.43 1.20 -11.17
C PHE A 556 -18.30 2.19 -11.38
N SER A 557 -17.32 1.90 -12.25
CA SER A 557 -16.26 2.85 -12.59
C SER A 557 -16.79 4.09 -13.31
N VAL A 558 -17.83 3.98 -14.14
CA VAL A 558 -18.48 5.15 -14.75
C VAL A 558 -19.18 6.03 -13.70
N ILE A 559 -19.86 5.41 -12.74
CA ILE A 559 -20.49 6.11 -11.61
C ILE A 559 -19.41 6.78 -10.75
N GLU A 560 -18.32 6.06 -10.44
CA GLU A 560 -17.14 6.57 -9.73
C GLU A 560 -16.60 7.82 -10.41
N ILE A 561 -16.29 7.78 -11.71
CA ILE A 561 -15.72 8.92 -12.44
C ILE A 561 -16.66 10.11 -12.39
N THR A 562 -17.97 9.88 -12.50
CA THR A 562 -18.98 10.94 -12.47
C THR A 562 -19.04 11.62 -11.09
N LEU A 563 -19.09 10.83 -10.02
CA LEU A 563 -19.09 11.32 -8.65
C LEU A 563 -17.75 12.00 -8.30
N PHE A 564 -16.63 11.39 -8.69
CA PHE A 564 -15.31 11.95 -8.52
C PHE A 564 -15.19 13.31 -9.22
N ALA A 565 -15.63 13.42 -10.47
CA ALA A 565 -15.62 14.69 -11.20
C ALA A 565 -16.48 15.77 -10.53
N TYR A 566 -17.63 15.39 -9.95
CA TYR A 566 -18.48 16.30 -9.18
C TYR A 566 -17.75 16.82 -7.93
N PHE A 567 -17.18 15.92 -7.12
CA PHE A 567 -16.46 16.32 -5.91
C PHE A 567 -15.16 17.07 -6.22
N ALA A 568 -14.44 16.68 -7.28
CA ALA A 568 -13.21 17.32 -7.70
C ALA A 568 -13.42 18.78 -8.14
N LYS A 569 -14.59 19.11 -8.73
CA LYS A 569 -14.96 20.49 -9.07
C LYS A 569 -15.22 21.34 -7.83
N SER A 570 -15.78 20.74 -6.78
CA SER A 570 -16.11 21.42 -5.53
C SER A 570 -14.95 21.42 -4.51
N TYR A 571 -13.87 20.71 -4.81
CA TYR A 571 -12.73 20.55 -3.91
C TYR A 571 -11.86 21.81 -3.90
N ILE A 572 -11.62 22.36 -2.70
CA ILE A 572 -10.76 23.51 -2.47
C ILE A 572 -9.40 23.01 -1.99
N TYR A 573 -8.37 23.25 -2.79
CA TYR A 573 -6.99 22.89 -2.42
C TYR A 573 -6.52 23.69 -1.21
N ASN A 574 -5.86 23.01 -0.27
CA ASN A 574 -5.20 23.68 0.83
C ASN A 574 -3.99 24.45 0.30
N ARG A 575 -4.02 25.78 0.39
CA ARG A 575 -2.87 26.62 0.05
C ARG A 575 -1.82 26.45 1.15
N LYS A 576 -0.61 26.01 0.78
CA LYS A 576 0.57 26.16 1.64
C LYS A 576 0.78 27.67 1.83
N THR A 577 0.56 28.18 3.03
CA THR A 577 0.97 29.53 3.42
C THR A 577 2.47 29.60 3.17
N THR A 578 2.86 30.21 2.06
CA THR A 578 4.26 30.43 1.74
C THR A 578 4.66 31.56 2.67
N ILE A 579 5.33 31.20 3.77
CA ILE A 579 6.08 32.17 4.58
C ILE A 579 7.34 32.51 3.80
#